data_AF-A0A116KQA7-F1
#
_entry.id   AF-A0A116KQA7-F1
#
_cell.length_a   1.000
_cell.length_b   1.000
_cell.length_c   1.000
_cell.angle_alpha   90.00
_cell.angle_beta   90.00
_cell.angle_gamma   90.00
#
_symmetry.space_group_name_H-M   'P 1'
#
loop_
_entity.id
_entity.type
_entity.pdbx_description
1 polymer ?
#
loop_
_entity_poly.entity_id
_entity_poly.type
_entity_poly.pdbx_seq_one_letter_code
_entity_poly.pdbx_strand_id
1 'polypeptide(L)' 'MKRSEIIKEYDLTPSNFDKWVKQARTTGSFKTVDNLTDEQRELMELRKRNKELEMQVDILKQAAVIMARKGN' A
#
# COMPACT_ATOMS: atom_id res chain seq x y z
N MET A 1 7.32 -27.39 -20.97
CA MET A 1 8.16 -26.18 -20.99
C MET A 1 8.77 -25.99 -19.60
N LYS A 2 10.10 -26.00 -19.49
CA LYS A 2 10.82 -25.88 -18.22
C LYS A 2 11.01 -24.40 -17.85
N ARG A 3 11.01 -24.08 -16.55
CA ARG A 3 11.23 -22.71 -16.03
C ARG A 3 12.42 -22.00 -16.70
N SER A 4 13.53 -22.71 -16.88
CA SER A 4 14.75 -22.18 -17.49
C SER A 4 14.61 -21.85 -18.97
N GLU A 5 13.74 -22.55 -19.71
CA GLU A 5 13.47 -22.28 -21.13
C GLU A 5 12.70 -20.96 -21.26
N ILE A 6 11.67 -20.76 -20.45
CA ILE A 6 10.84 -19.55 -20.47
C ILE A 6 11.65 -18.31 -20.07
N ILE A 7 12.43 -18.42 -18.99
CA ILE A 7 13.28 -17.32 -18.51
C ILE A 7 14.24 -16.88 -19.62
N LYS A 8 14.83 -17.83 -20.37
CA LYS A 8 15.78 -17.55 -21.44
C LYS A 8 15.11 -17.03 -22.71
N GLU A 9 13.96 -17.59 -23.07
CA GLU A 9 13.20 -17.21 -24.27
C GLU A 9 12.66 -15.78 -24.17
N TYR A 10 12.19 -15.38 -22.98
CA TYR A 10 11.60 -14.06 -22.73
C TYR A 10 12.56 -13.06 -22.08
N ASP A 11 13.85 -13.39 -21.98
CA ASP A 11 14.88 -12.58 -21.31
C ASP A 11 14.43 -12.04 -19.94
N LEU A 12 13.80 -12.91 -19.15
CA LEU A 12 13.29 -12.56 -17.84
C LEU A 12 14.37 -12.73 -16.79
N THR A 13 14.33 -11.90 -15.76
CA THR A 13 15.05 -12.23 -14.53
C THR A 13 14.33 -13.38 -13.81
N PRO A 14 15.07 -14.35 -13.21
CA PRO A 14 14.45 -15.44 -12.47
C PRO A 14 13.47 -14.96 -11.38
N SER A 15 13.77 -13.84 -10.73
CA SER A 15 12.93 -13.22 -9.70
C SER A 15 11.61 -12.67 -10.24
N ASN A 16 11.62 -12.04 -11.43
CA ASN A 16 10.39 -11.53 -12.05
C ASN A 16 9.46 -12.68 -12.47
N PHE A 17 10.03 -13.74 -13.03
CA PHE A 17 9.26 -14.94 -13.38
C PHE A 17 8.61 -15.56 -12.15
N ASP A 18 9.37 -15.78 -11.07
CA ASP A 18 8.83 -16.38 -9.85
C ASP A 18 7.74 -15.49 -9.21
N LYS A 19 7.90 -14.16 -9.27
CA LYS A 19 6.89 -13.20 -8.81
C LYS A 19 5.59 -13.31 -9.62
N TRP A 20 5.67 -13.37 -10.94
CA TRP A 20 4.49 -13.50 -11.82
C TRP A 20 3.80 -14.85 -11.65
N VAL A 21 4.54 -15.94 -11.50
CA VAL A 21 3.97 -17.25 -11.21
C VAL A 21 3.23 -17.24 -9.87
N LYS A 22 3.80 -16.63 -8.84
CA LYS A 22 3.13 -16.47 -7.55
C LYS A 22 1.83 -15.66 -7.70
N GLN A 23 1.88 -14.51 -8.37
CA GLN A 23 0.71 -13.66 -8.60
C GLN A 23 -0.41 -14.40 -9.36
N ALA A 24 -0.06 -15.09 -10.46
CA ALA A 24 -1.00 -15.89 -11.24
C ALA A 24 -1.67 -17.01 -10.42
N ARG A 25 -0.91 -17.68 -9.54
CA ARG A 25 -1.45 -18.75 -8.68
C ARG A 25 -2.32 -18.23 -7.53
N THR A 26 -2.03 -17.03 -7.02
CA THR A 26 -2.71 -16.53 -5.83
C THR A 26 -4.04 -15.86 -6.20
N THR A 27 -4.04 -15.00 -7.23
CA THR A 27 -5.19 -14.14 -7.55
C THR A 27 -5.60 -14.18 -9.02
N GLY A 28 -4.81 -14.83 -9.88
CA GLY A 28 -5.02 -14.80 -11.33
C GLY A 28 -4.77 -13.43 -11.97
N SER A 29 -4.36 -12.42 -11.20
CA SER A 29 -4.06 -11.07 -11.68
C SER A 29 -2.59 -10.69 -11.49
N PHE A 30 -2.01 -10.10 -12.52
CA PHE A 30 -0.66 -9.56 -12.50
C PHE A 30 -0.60 -8.14 -11.92
N LYS A 31 -1.75 -7.53 -11.59
CA LYS A 31 -1.79 -6.22 -10.92
C LYS A 31 -1.54 -6.40 -9.42
N THR A 32 -0.62 -5.62 -8.88
CA THR A 32 -0.25 -5.67 -7.45
C THR A 32 -1.41 -5.30 -6.52
N VAL A 33 -2.32 -4.42 -6.97
CA VAL A 33 -3.51 -3.98 -6.22
C VAL A 33 -4.53 -5.12 -6.03
N ASP A 34 -4.60 -6.03 -7.00
CA ASP A 34 -5.47 -7.21 -6.94
C ASP A 34 -4.89 -8.33 -6.05
N ASN A 35 -3.61 -8.19 -5.65
CA ASN A 35 -2.92 -9.13 -4.76
C ASN A 35 -2.91 -8.69 -3.28
N LEU A 36 -3.56 -7.57 -2.94
CA LEU A 36 -3.74 -7.15 -1.56
C LEU A 36 -4.86 -7.98 -0.92
N THR A 37 -4.57 -8.61 0.23
CA THR A 37 -5.60 -9.25 1.04
C THR A 37 -6.57 -8.21 1.60
N ASP A 38 -7.78 -8.61 1.96
CA ASP A 38 -8.76 -7.71 2.57
C ASP A 38 -8.20 -7.02 3.82
N GLU A 39 -7.45 -7.76 4.66
CA GLU A 39 -6.74 -7.22 5.82
C GLU A 39 -5.72 -6.14 5.44
N GLN A 40 -4.97 -6.31 4.34
CA GLN A 40 -4.00 -5.30 3.90
C GLN A 40 -4.69 -4.03 3.37
N ARG A 41 -5.84 -4.19 2.72
CA ARG A 41 -6.66 -3.06 2.26
C ARG A 41 -7.23 -2.29 3.45
N GLU A 42 -7.80 -3.00 4.42
CA GLU A 42 -8.33 -2.42 5.65
C GLU A 42 -7.22 -1.68 6.43
N LEU A 43 -6.04 -2.30 6.59
CA LEU A 43 -4.90 -1.67 7.26
C LEU A 43 -4.47 -0.37 6.56
N MET A 44 -4.50 -0.33 5.23
CA MET A 44 -4.14 0.86 4.46
C MET A 44 -5.16 1.99 4.65
N GLU A 45 -6.46 1.68 4.64
CA GLU A 45 -7.51 2.66 4.92
C GLU A 45 -7.44 3.17 6.35
N LEU A 46 -7.23 2.28 7.32
CA LEU A 46 -7.05 2.66 8.74
C LEU A 46 -5.85 3.59 8.93
N ARG A 47 -4.71 3.30 8.27
CA ARG A 47 -3.53 4.18 8.33
C ARG A 47 -3.81 5.57 7.74
N LYS A 48 -4.52 5.62 6.62
CA LYS A 48 -4.91 6.89 5.98
C LYS A 48 -5.82 7.69 6.91
N ARG A 49 -6.82 7.04 7.52
CA ARG A 49 -7.74 7.69 8.45
C ARG A 49 -7.04 8.16 9.72
N ASN A 50 -6.13 7.37 10.26
CA ASN A 50 -5.35 7.73 11.44
C ASN A 50 -4.53 9.00 11.20
N LYS A 51 -3.80 9.06 10.07
CA LYS A 51 -3.04 10.26 9.68
C LYS A 51 -3.92 11.51 9.54
N GLU A 52 -5.13 11.36 9.00
CA GLU A 52 -6.08 12.46 8.89
C GLU A 52 -6.54 12.96 10.26
N LEU A 53 -6.81 12.04 11.20
CA LEU A 53 -7.19 12.38 12.57
C LEU A 53 -6.05 13.07 13.33
N GLU A 54 -4.81 12.59 13.18
CA GLU A 54 -3.64 13.25 13.78
C GLU A 54 -3.49 14.69 13.31
N MET A 55 -3.71 14.93 12.01
CA MET A 55 -3.67 16.28 11.44
C MET A 55 -4.81 17.16 11.98
N GLN A 56 -6.03 16.61 12.10
CA GLN A 56 -7.16 17.36 12.70
C GLN A 56 -6.87 17.74 14.15
N VAL A 57 -6.30 16.82 14.94
CA VAL A 57 -5.89 17.09 16.32
C VAL A 57 -4.86 18.20 16.38
N ASP A 58 -3.88 18.20 15.47
CA ASP A 58 -2.85 19.24 15.43
C ASP A 58 -3.45 20.62 15.08
N ILE A 59 -4.33 20.69 14.08
CA ILE A 59 -5.04 21.92 13.72
C ILE A 59 -5.85 22.46 14.91
N LEU A 60 -6.56 21.58 15.62
CA LEU A 60 -7.35 21.98 16.80
C LEU A 60 -6.47 22.50 17.93
N LYS A 61 -5.31 21.87 18.17
CA LYS A 61 -4.33 22.36 19.15
C LYS A 61 -3.82 23.75 18.78
N GLN A 62 -3.46 23.95 17.52
CA GLN A 62 -3.00 25.26 17.03
C GLN A 62 -4.11 26.32 17.18
N ALA A 63 -5.36 25.99 16.83
CA ALA A 63 -6.49 26.89 16.99
C ALA A 63 -6.71 27.28 18.47
N ALA A 64 -6.62 26.32 19.39
CA ALA A 64 -6.73 26.58 20.83
C ALA A 64 -5.65 27.55 21.34
N VAL A 65 -4.39 27.39 20.89
CA VAL A 65 -3.29 28.30 21.24
C VAL A 65 -3.55 29.71 20.73
N ILE A 66 -4.03 29.86 19.49
CA ILE A 66 -4.36 31.16 18.90
C ILE A 66 -5.51 31.83 19.67
N MET A 67 -6.57 31.08 19.98
CA MET A 67 -7.73 31.60 20.72
C MET A 67 -7.34 32.06 22.13
N ALA A 68 -6.51 31.29 22.84
CA ALA A 68 -6.02 31.67 24.17
C ALA A 68 -5.21 32.98 24.15
N ARG A 69 -4.44 33.22 23.10
CA ARG A 69 -3.64 34.46 22.95
C ARG A 69 -4.47 35.69 22.59
N LYS A 70 -5.61 35.51 21.91
CA LYS A 70 -6.50 36.61 21.48
C LYS A 70 -7.47 37.07 22.58
N GLY A 71 -7.71 36.22 23.59
CA GLY A 71 -8.57 36.54 24.73
C GLY A 71 -7.89 37.29 25.88
N ASN A 72 -6.57 37.49 25.81
CA ASN A 72 -5.78 38.32 26.73
C ASN A 72 -5.49 39.70 26.14
#